data_AF-A0A0G1E981-F1
#
_entry.id   AF-A0A0G1E981-F1
#
_cell.length_a   1.000
_cell.length_b   1.000
_cell.length_c   1.000
_cell.angle_alpha   90.00
_cell.angle_beta   90.00
_cell.angle_gamma   90.00
#
_symmetry.space_group_name_H-M   'P 1'
#
loop_
_entity.id
_entity.type
_entity.pdbx_description
1 polymer ?
#
loop_
_entity_poly.entity_id
_entity_poly.type
_entity_poly.pdbx_seq_one_letter_code
_entity_poly.pdbx_strand_id
1 'polypeptide(L)'
;MAQPEGKRRRGSRAPKEKPEFDQQIVDLARVTRVTKGGKQMSFRCCVLIGDRNGRVGYGIQKGKDVQIAVEKAVRQAKKHMILVPLIKETLPHTVHAKFKAADVMLKPAPKGSGIIAGSVIRTVLEMAGVPNASSKMLGKTNNKINNIKATFDALQSFHVKEKGSKKASKKIDETNDMYLKKRNQYNYMAIGAHTISKAFGSARQKKRVGRGNGSQKGTTAARGTKGQRARSGGKSRTAVRGMKQSLLKVPKLRGFTSMHPKAQAVSLRTLNRVAEEHVLVTPSFLKSKSVIKNISHPVKIVAGGTLTKNVTLQGCVATKAATAAIEQAGGSLRF
;
A
#
# COMPACT_ATOMS: atom_id res chain seq x y z
N MET A 1 -89.22 -3.54 -4.75
CA MET A 1 -88.36 -4.62 -5.28
C MET A 1 -87.00 -3.99 -5.60
N ALA A 2 -86.03 -4.07 -4.69
CA ALA A 2 -84.71 -3.44 -4.82
C ALA A 2 -83.70 -4.47 -5.34
N GLN A 3 -82.94 -4.13 -6.39
CA GLN A 3 -81.95 -5.02 -6.99
C GLN A 3 -80.69 -5.14 -6.10
N PRO A 4 -80.05 -6.32 -6.01
CA PRO A 4 -78.88 -6.50 -5.15
C PRO A 4 -77.62 -5.99 -5.86
N GLU A 5 -76.85 -5.16 -5.15
CA GLU A 5 -75.58 -4.64 -5.60
C GLU A 5 -74.57 -5.76 -5.91
N GLY A 6 -74.11 -5.79 -7.16
CA GLY A 6 -73.12 -6.74 -7.64
C GLY A 6 -71.78 -6.59 -6.89
N LYS A 7 -71.47 -7.58 -6.04
CA LYS A 7 -70.16 -7.74 -5.40
C LYS A 7 -69.07 -7.88 -6.46
N ARG A 8 -68.38 -6.76 -6.76
CA ARG A 8 -67.16 -6.74 -7.58
C ARG A 8 -66.10 -7.61 -6.92
N ARG A 9 -65.88 -8.80 -7.50
CA ARG A 9 -64.82 -9.74 -7.13
C ARG A 9 -63.47 -9.02 -7.21
N ARG A 10 -62.83 -8.77 -6.06
CA ARG A 10 -61.45 -8.29 -5.95
C ARG A 10 -60.55 -9.32 -6.63
N GLY A 11 -60.05 -9.00 -7.83
CA GLY A 11 -59.07 -9.80 -8.53
C GLY A 11 -57.86 -10.06 -7.64
N SER A 12 -57.53 -11.34 -7.45
CA SER A 12 -56.35 -11.79 -6.72
C SER A 12 -55.10 -11.20 -7.37
N ARG A 13 -54.41 -10.32 -6.63
CA ARG A 13 -53.16 -9.69 -7.06
C ARG A 13 -52.11 -10.79 -7.23
N ALA A 14 -51.68 -11.06 -8.46
CA ALA A 14 -50.65 -12.03 -8.77
C ALA A 14 -49.39 -11.78 -7.91
N PRO A 15 -48.74 -12.84 -7.39
CA PRO A 15 -47.55 -12.68 -6.56
C PRO A 15 -46.43 -12.01 -7.36
N LYS A 16 -45.85 -10.94 -6.80
CA LYS A 16 -44.67 -10.26 -7.37
C LYS A 16 -43.54 -11.29 -7.51
N GLU A 17 -43.04 -11.47 -8.73
CA GLU A 17 -41.87 -12.30 -8.99
C GLU A 17 -40.70 -11.87 -8.09
N LYS A 18 -40.02 -12.84 -7.49
CA LYS A 18 -38.87 -12.58 -6.60
C LYS A 18 -37.76 -11.91 -7.41
N PRO A 19 -37.10 -10.86 -6.88
CA PRO A 19 -35.99 -10.24 -7.58
C PRO A 19 -34.87 -11.27 -7.81
N GLU A 20 -34.43 -11.40 -9.07
CA GLU A 20 -33.40 -12.34 -9.53
C GLU A 20 -32.06 -12.19 -8.79
N PHE A 21 -31.78 -10.97 -8.28
CA PHE A 21 -30.54 -10.68 -7.58
C PHE A 21 -30.80 -10.14 -6.19
N ASP A 22 -30.04 -10.67 -5.24
CA ASP A 22 -29.94 -10.14 -3.89
C ASP A 22 -29.14 -8.82 -3.93
N GLN A 23 -29.42 -7.91 -3.00
CA GLN A 23 -28.83 -6.57 -2.96
C GLN A 23 -28.35 -6.26 -1.55
N GLN A 24 -27.09 -5.87 -1.41
CA GLN A 24 -26.52 -5.48 -0.12
C GLN A 24 -25.89 -4.09 -0.19
N ILE A 25 -26.30 -3.22 0.73
CA ILE A 25 -25.74 -1.87 0.87
C ILE A 25 -24.45 -1.96 1.68
N VAL A 26 -23.32 -1.61 1.08
CA VAL A 26 -22.01 -1.66 1.75
C VAL A 26 -21.65 -0.34 2.42
N ASP A 27 -21.98 0.75 1.74
CA ASP A 27 -21.66 2.10 2.19
C ASP A 27 -22.78 3.07 1.82
N LEU A 28 -23.29 3.77 2.83
CA LEU A 28 -24.27 4.83 2.70
C LEU A 28 -23.73 6.07 3.41
N ALA A 29 -23.56 7.16 2.68
CA ALA A 29 -23.01 8.39 3.21
C ALA A 29 -23.77 9.61 2.72
N ARG A 30 -24.06 10.55 3.63
CA ARG A 30 -24.52 11.89 3.26
C ARG A 30 -23.32 12.71 2.77
N VAL A 31 -23.42 13.27 1.58
CA VAL A 31 -22.41 14.12 0.95
C VAL A 31 -23.01 15.50 0.64
N THR A 32 -22.20 16.54 0.73
CA THR A 32 -22.70 17.93 0.64
C THR A 32 -21.87 18.75 -0.34
N ARG A 33 -22.55 19.51 -1.20
CA ARG A 33 -21.96 20.56 -2.03
C ARG A 33 -22.31 21.92 -1.44
N VAL A 34 -21.29 22.71 -1.11
CA VAL A 34 -21.47 24.07 -0.60
C VAL A 34 -21.64 25.03 -1.79
N THR A 35 -22.66 25.88 -1.74
CA THR A 35 -22.97 26.91 -2.74
C THR A 35 -23.22 28.25 -2.04
N LYS A 36 -23.34 29.36 -2.81
CA LYS A 36 -23.65 30.68 -2.24
C LYS A 36 -24.97 30.68 -1.46
N GLY A 37 -25.97 29.93 -1.92
CA GLY A 37 -27.28 29.79 -1.27
C GLY A 37 -27.35 28.69 -0.21
N GLY A 38 -26.22 28.14 0.25
CA GLY A 38 -26.18 27.15 1.32
C GLY A 38 -25.65 25.77 0.90
N LYS A 39 -25.90 24.79 1.77
CA LYS A 39 -25.38 23.41 1.67
C LYS A 39 -26.41 22.51 0.98
N GLN A 40 -26.16 22.16 -0.28
CA GLN A 40 -26.96 21.16 -0.99
C GLN A 40 -26.47 19.75 -0.65
N MET A 41 -27.29 18.98 0.07
CA MET A 41 -26.95 17.61 0.45
C MET A 41 -27.45 16.57 -0.57
N SER A 42 -26.81 15.42 -0.60
CA SER A 42 -27.17 14.25 -1.39
C SER A 42 -26.71 13.00 -0.65
N PHE A 43 -27.28 11.85 -0.97
CA PHE A 43 -26.85 10.57 -0.40
C PHE A 43 -26.08 9.79 -1.46
N ARG A 44 -24.84 9.39 -1.14
CA ARG A 44 -24.03 8.47 -1.94
C ARG A 44 -24.23 7.07 -1.38
N CYS A 45 -24.55 6.12 -2.26
CA CYS A 45 -24.71 4.72 -1.93
C CYS A 45 -23.75 3.86 -2.76
N CYS A 46 -23.14 2.87 -2.10
CA CYS A 46 -22.43 1.77 -2.74
C CYS A 46 -23.20 0.48 -2.46
N VAL A 47 -23.68 -0.16 -3.52
CA VAL A 47 -24.47 -1.40 -3.46
C VAL A 47 -23.70 -2.51 -4.16
N LEU A 48 -23.72 -3.70 -3.55
CA LEU A 48 -23.33 -4.97 -4.15
C LEU A 48 -24.58 -5.74 -4.54
N ILE A 49 -24.52 -6.40 -5.69
CA ILE A 49 -25.59 -7.24 -6.23
C ILE A 49 -24.97 -8.58 -6.60
N GLY A 50 -25.71 -9.66 -6.36
CA GLY A 50 -25.30 -10.99 -6.79
C GLY A 50 -26.43 -12.01 -6.74
N ASP A 51 -26.25 -13.09 -7.48
CA ASP A 51 -27.20 -14.21 -7.58
C ASP A 51 -26.78 -15.42 -6.73
N ARG A 52 -25.67 -15.30 -5.97
CA ARG A 52 -25.04 -16.41 -5.23
C ARG A 52 -24.68 -17.62 -6.11
N ASN A 53 -24.66 -17.46 -7.43
CA ASN A 53 -24.38 -18.50 -8.42
C ASN A 53 -23.19 -18.11 -9.31
N GLY A 54 -22.27 -17.32 -8.79
CA GLY A 54 -21.06 -16.89 -9.48
C GLY A 54 -21.18 -15.54 -10.18
N ARG A 55 -22.34 -14.86 -10.19
CA ARG A 55 -22.44 -13.50 -10.76
C ARG A 55 -22.48 -12.46 -9.65
N VAL A 56 -21.61 -11.46 -9.76
CA VAL A 56 -21.56 -10.35 -8.79
C VAL A 56 -21.29 -9.03 -9.50
N GLY A 57 -21.86 -7.95 -8.99
CA GLY A 57 -21.71 -6.60 -9.52
C GLY A 57 -21.76 -5.56 -8.42
N TYR A 58 -21.20 -4.39 -8.68
CA TYR A 58 -21.26 -3.27 -7.74
C TYR A 58 -21.66 -1.97 -8.44
N GLY A 59 -22.30 -1.08 -7.70
CA GLY A 59 -22.77 0.22 -8.18
C GLY A 59 -22.49 1.32 -7.16
N ILE A 60 -22.04 2.48 -7.64
CA ILE A 60 -21.73 3.64 -6.81
C ILE A 60 -22.46 4.85 -7.41
N GLN A 61 -23.58 5.23 -6.81
CA GLN A 61 -24.40 6.34 -7.27
C GLN A 61 -24.78 7.29 -6.14
N LYS A 62 -25.27 8.47 -6.53
CA LYS A 62 -25.81 9.46 -5.61
C LYS A 62 -27.23 9.88 -6.00
N GLY A 63 -28.04 10.18 -4.99
CA GLY A 63 -29.42 10.65 -5.13
C GLY A 63 -29.70 11.83 -4.21
N LYS A 64 -30.81 12.53 -4.47
CA LYS A 64 -31.35 13.53 -3.54
C LYS A 64 -31.81 12.86 -2.25
N ASP A 65 -32.38 11.66 -2.38
CA ASP A 65 -32.81 10.79 -1.29
C ASP A 65 -32.10 9.42 -1.37
N VAL A 66 -32.13 8.67 -0.26
CA VAL A 66 -31.50 7.35 -0.10
C VAL A 66 -32.10 6.33 -1.07
N GLN A 67 -33.43 6.26 -1.19
CA GLN A 67 -34.09 5.30 -2.09
C GLN A 67 -33.66 5.49 -3.55
N ILE A 68 -33.73 6.73 -4.04
CA ILE A 68 -33.29 7.09 -5.39
C ILE A 68 -31.80 6.77 -5.59
N ALA A 69 -30.96 6.96 -4.57
CA ALA A 69 -29.54 6.64 -4.65
C ALA A 69 -29.31 5.12 -4.77
N VAL A 70 -30.04 4.32 -3.99
CA VAL A 70 -29.99 2.85 -4.02
C VAL A 70 -30.45 2.32 -5.38
N GLU A 71 -31.61 2.76 -5.88
CA GLU A 71 -32.12 2.34 -7.20
C GLU A 71 -31.16 2.64 -8.34
N LYS A 72 -30.55 3.84 -8.33
CA LYS A 72 -29.52 4.21 -9.30
C LYS A 72 -28.29 3.33 -9.18
N ALA A 73 -27.84 3.03 -7.96
CA ALA A 73 -26.70 2.16 -7.72
C ALA A 73 -27.00 0.74 -8.19
N VAL A 74 -28.20 0.22 -7.93
CA VAL A 74 -28.65 -1.11 -8.37
C VAL A 74 -28.66 -1.20 -9.90
N ARG A 75 -29.24 -0.21 -10.57
CA ARG A 75 -29.25 -0.14 -12.03
C ARG A 75 -27.84 -0.06 -12.61
N GLN A 76 -26.91 0.60 -11.93
CA GLN A 76 -25.50 0.63 -12.35
C GLN A 76 -24.82 -0.73 -12.13
N ALA A 77 -25.06 -1.38 -11.00
CA ALA A 77 -24.46 -2.67 -10.67
C ALA A 77 -24.88 -3.76 -11.67
N LYS A 78 -26.17 -3.81 -12.06
CA LYS A 78 -26.67 -4.73 -13.09
C LYS A 78 -25.92 -4.61 -14.43
N LYS A 79 -25.41 -3.42 -14.78
CA LYS A 79 -24.64 -3.20 -16.02
C LYS A 79 -23.20 -3.66 -15.92
N HIS A 80 -22.66 -3.80 -14.70
CA HIS A 80 -21.27 -4.15 -14.44
C HIS A 80 -21.18 -5.47 -13.65
N MET A 81 -21.96 -6.46 -14.05
CA MET A 81 -21.89 -7.81 -13.50
C MET A 81 -20.67 -8.53 -14.07
N ILE A 82 -19.95 -9.25 -13.22
CA ILE A 82 -18.85 -10.14 -13.60
C ILE A 82 -19.22 -11.58 -13.24
N LEU A 83 -18.70 -12.53 -14.01
CA LEU A 83 -18.72 -13.95 -13.67
C LEU A 83 -17.45 -14.29 -12.88
N VAL A 84 -17.62 -14.86 -11.70
CA VAL A 84 -16.52 -15.31 -10.83
C VAL A 84 -16.14 -16.73 -11.22
N PRO A 85 -14.88 -16.99 -11.63
CA PRO A 85 -14.43 -18.32 -11.94
C PRO A 85 -14.26 -19.15 -10.66
N LEU A 86 -14.90 -20.32 -10.62
CA LEU A 86 -14.86 -21.24 -9.48
C LEU A 86 -14.35 -22.62 -9.92
N ILE A 87 -13.52 -23.24 -9.08
CA ILE A 87 -13.01 -24.61 -9.26
C ILE A 87 -13.27 -25.37 -7.96
N LYS A 88 -14.02 -26.47 -8.01
CA LYS A 88 -14.31 -27.34 -6.85
C LYS A 88 -14.78 -26.54 -5.62
N GLU A 89 -15.71 -25.59 -5.83
CA GLU A 89 -16.29 -24.75 -4.76
C GLU A 89 -15.30 -23.75 -4.10
N THR A 90 -14.16 -23.45 -4.73
CA THR A 90 -13.22 -22.42 -4.28
C THR A 90 -12.61 -21.64 -5.45
N LEU A 91 -11.76 -20.65 -5.15
CA LEU A 91 -11.06 -19.83 -6.13
C LEU A 91 -9.97 -20.63 -6.87
N PRO A 92 -9.59 -20.27 -8.11
CA PRO A 92 -8.65 -21.07 -8.91
C PRO A 92 -7.21 -21.12 -8.37
N HIS A 93 -6.65 -19.97 -8.01
CA HIS A 93 -5.27 -19.82 -7.51
C HIS A 93 -5.18 -18.59 -6.60
N THR A 94 -3.99 -18.29 -6.06
CA THR A 94 -3.79 -17.07 -5.27
C THR A 94 -3.59 -15.87 -6.19
N VAL A 95 -4.32 -14.77 -5.94
CA VAL A 95 -4.20 -13.52 -6.70
C VAL A 95 -4.02 -12.33 -5.76
N HIS A 96 -3.13 -11.42 -6.17
CA HIS A 96 -2.92 -10.13 -5.55
C HIS A 96 -3.41 -9.03 -6.48
N ALA A 97 -4.23 -8.12 -5.97
CA ALA A 97 -4.69 -6.97 -6.75
C ALA A 97 -4.65 -5.69 -5.92
N LYS A 98 -4.30 -4.61 -6.61
CA LYS A 98 -4.16 -3.30 -6.01
C LYS A 98 -5.00 -2.28 -6.76
N PHE A 99 -5.92 -1.64 -6.04
CA PHE A 99 -6.65 -0.48 -6.52
C PHE A 99 -6.33 0.74 -5.66
N LYS A 100 -5.52 1.65 -6.20
CA LYS A 100 -4.99 2.82 -5.47
C LYS A 100 -4.25 2.38 -4.19
N ALA A 101 -4.77 2.76 -3.02
CA ALA A 101 -4.19 2.43 -1.71
C ALA A 101 -4.82 1.17 -1.08
N ALA A 102 -5.79 0.54 -1.74
CA ALA A 102 -6.32 -0.76 -1.37
C ALA A 102 -5.48 -1.85 -2.03
N ASP A 103 -5.06 -2.84 -1.25
CA ASP A 103 -4.28 -3.99 -1.67
C ASP A 103 -4.90 -5.23 -1.04
N VAL A 104 -5.31 -6.18 -1.88
CA VAL A 104 -6.10 -7.34 -1.51
C VAL A 104 -5.46 -8.60 -2.07
N MET A 105 -5.32 -9.60 -1.21
CA MET A 105 -4.95 -10.96 -1.58
C MET A 105 -6.17 -11.88 -1.46
N LEU A 106 -6.47 -12.62 -2.52
CA LEU A 106 -7.45 -13.71 -2.55
C LEU A 106 -6.71 -15.04 -2.69
N LYS A 107 -7.08 -16.04 -1.88
CA LYS A 107 -6.47 -17.36 -1.85
C LYS A 107 -7.55 -18.44 -1.81
N PRO A 108 -7.39 -19.58 -2.51
CA PRO A 108 -8.26 -20.75 -2.32
C PRO A 108 -8.22 -21.26 -0.88
N ALA A 109 -9.33 -21.83 -0.43
CA ALA A 109 -9.46 -22.44 0.88
C ALA A 109 -9.94 -23.89 0.75
N PRO A 110 -9.58 -24.78 1.68
CA PRO A 110 -10.08 -26.16 1.68
C PRO A 110 -11.60 -26.19 1.90
N LYS A 111 -12.23 -27.29 1.46
CA LYS A 111 -13.66 -27.51 1.66
C LYS A 111 -14.02 -27.47 3.14
N GLY A 112 -15.10 -26.77 3.48
CA GLY A 112 -15.57 -26.61 4.86
C GLY A 112 -14.95 -25.42 5.61
N SER A 113 -13.99 -24.70 5.02
CA SER A 113 -13.40 -23.51 5.65
C SER A 113 -14.34 -22.30 5.69
N GLY A 114 -15.35 -22.25 4.81
CA GLY A 114 -16.18 -21.06 4.63
C GLY A 114 -15.41 -19.86 4.08
N ILE A 115 -15.98 -18.67 4.23
CA ILE A 115 -15.40 -17.41 3.74
C ILE A 115 -14.64 -16.72 4.87
N ILE A 116 -13.32 -16.86 4.88
CA ILE A 116 -12.41 -16.19 5.81
C ILE A 116 -11.91 -14.91 5.15
N ALA A 117 -12.64 -13.81 5.34
CA ALA A 117 -12.38 -12.55 4.66
C ALA A 117 -12.72 -11.33 5.52
N GLY A 118 -12.09 -10.19 5.22
CA GLY A 118 -12.50 -8.91 5.80
C GLY A 118 -13.88 -8.49 5.32
N SER A 119 -14.63 -7.73 6.14
CA SER A 119 -16.06 -7.40 5.92
C SER A 119 -16.45 -7.10 4.47
N VAL A 120 -15.72 -6.23 3.78
CA VAL A 120 -16.06 -5.83 2.41
C VAL A 120 -15.83 -6.97 1.40
N ILE A 121 -14.71 -7.67 1.50
CA ILE A 121 -14.37 -8.79 0.61
C ILE A 121 -15.32 -9.95 0.86
N ARG A 122 -15.65 -10.19 2.14
CA ARG A 122 -16.61 -11.20 2.57
C ARG A 122 -17.96 -10.98 1.89
N THR A 123 -18.50 -9.76 1.97
CA THR A 123 -19.76 -9.44 1.29
C THR A 123 -19.70 -9.67 -0.21
N VAL A 124 -18.59 -9.30 -0.89
CA VAL A 124 -18.44 -9.56 -2.33
C VAL A 124 -18.47 -11.07 -2.63
N LEU A 125 -17.74 -11.87 -1.86
CA LEU A 125 -17.66 -13.32 -2.06
C LEU A 125 -18.97 -14.04 -1.70
N GLU A 126 -19.68 -13.59 -0.67
CA GLU A 126 -21.02 -14.09 -0.30
C GLU A 126 -22.04 -13.82 -1.41
N MET A 127 -22.08 -12.59 -1.94
CA MET A 127 -22.97 -12.22 -3.04
C MET A 127 -22.62 -12.95 -4.34
N ALA A 128 -21.33 -13.21 -4.57
CA ALA A 128 -20.86 -14.04 -5.67
C ALA A 128 -21.18 -15.54 -5.48
N GLY A 129 -21.50 -15.98 -4.27
CA GLY A 129 -21.78 -17.39 -3.99
C GLY A 129 -20.55 -18.27 -3.89
N VAL A 130 -19.40 -17.71 -3.48
CA VAL A 130 -18.17 -18.50 -3.28
C VAL A 130 -18.24 -19.22 -1.94
N PRO A 131 -18.28 -20.56 -1.88
CA PRO A 131 -18.44 -21.27 -0.61
C PRO A 131 -17.20 -21.20 0.28
N ASN A 132 -16.01 -21.43 -0.29
CA ASN A 132 -14.75 -21.47 0.44
C ASN A 132 -13.73 -20.51 -0.17
N ALA A 133 -13.26 -19.55 0.60
CA ALA A 133 -12.19 -18.64 0.18
C ALA A 133 -11.49 -18.01 1.39
N SER A 134 -10.20 -17.77 1.26
CA SER A 134 -9.41 -17.03 2.24
C SER A 134 -8.94 -15.72 1.61
N SER A 135 -9.02 -14.61 2.35
CA SER A 135 -8.53 -13.33 1.86
C SER A 135 -7.95 -12.46 2.97
N LYS A 136 -7.07 -11.55 2.57
CA LYS A 136 -6.52 -10.53 3.46
C LYS A 136 -6.43 -9.19 2.74
N MET A 137 -6.88 -8.14 3.42
CA MET A 137 -6.54 -6.76 3.04
C MET A 137 -5.11 -6.50 3.52
N LEU A 138 -4.17 -6.43 2.58
CA LEU A 138 -2.76 -6.11 2.84
C LEU A 138 -2.56 -4.59 2.95
N GLY A 139 -3.43 -3.82 2.31
CA GLY A 139 -3.40 -2.36 2.35
C GLY A 139 -3.88 -1.81 3.71
N LYS A 140 -3.30 -0.68 4.14
CA LYS A 140 -3.70 0.04 5.37
C LYS A 140 -5.08 0.72 5.27
N THR A 141 -5.67 0.77 4.09
CA THR A 141 -6.85 1.61 3.80
C THR A 141 -8.15 0.94 4.23
N ASN A 142 -8.94 1.63 5.06
CA ASN A 142 -10.30 1.19 5.48
C ASN A 142 -11.43 1.63 4.52
N ASN A 143 -11.09 2.24 3.39
CA ASN A 143 -12.08 2.74 2.43
C ASN A 143 -12.76 1.58 1.69
N LYS A 144 -14.03 1.33 2.05
CA LYS A 144 -14.87 0.25 1.51
C LYS A 144 -14.92 0.24 -0.03
N ILE A 145 -15.07 1.39 -0.67
CA ILE A 145 -15.20 1.50 -2.13
C ILE A 145 -13.93 1.01 -2.84
N ASN A 146 -12.76 1.39 -2.33
CA ASN A 146 -11.50 0.99 -2.95
C ASN A 146 -11.25 -0.50 -2.73
N ASN A 147 -11.63 -1.04 -1.56
CA ASN A 147 -11.51 -2.46 -1.27
C ASN A 147 -12.44 -3.29 -2.18
N ILE A 148 -13.68 -2.84 -2.45
CA ILE A 148 -14.55 -3.47 -3.45
C ILE A 148 -13.85 -3.49 -4.81
N LYS A 149 -13.37 -2.33 -5.28
CA LYS A 149 -12.72 -2.25 -6.61
C LYS A 149 -11.49 -3.14 -6.73
N ALA A 150 -10.61 -3.16 -5.73
CA ALA A 150 -9.48 -4.06 -5.68
C ALA A 150 -9.92 -5.54 -5.73
N THR A 151 -11.03 -5.87 -5.06
CA THR A 151 -11.58 -7.24 -5.08
C THR A 151 -12.11 -7.61 -6.46
N PHE A 152 -12.81 -6.70 -7.15
CA PHE A 152 -13.28 -6.92 -8.52
C PHE A 152 -12.12 -7.05 -9.50
N ASP A 153 -11.07 -6.22 -9.37
CA ASP A 153 -9.85 -6.33 -10.18
C ASP A 153 -9.15 -7.69 -9.94
N ALA A 154 -9.14 -8.19 -8.69
CA ALA A 154 -8.64 -9.52 -8.36
C ALA A 154 -9.47 -10.63 -9.02
N LEU A 155 -10.79 -10.54 -8.93
CA LEU A 155 -11.70 -11.54 -9.50
C LEU A 155 -11.60 -11.62 -11.03
N GLN A 156 -11.41 -10.48 -11.70
CA GLN A 156 -11.19 -10.42 -13.15
C GLN A 156 -9.83 -10.96 -13.59
N SER A 157 -8.83 -10.92 -12.70
CA SER A 157 -7.48 -11.40 -12.99
C SER A 157 -7.35 -12.93 -12.93
N PHE A 158 -8.38 -13.65 -12.49
CA PHE A 158 -8.35 -15.10 -12.45
C PHE A 158 -8.38 -15.71 -13.85
N HIS A 159 -7.31 -16.42 -14.19
CA HIS A 159 -7.28 -17.30 -15.34
C HIS A 159 -7.75 -18.71 -14.96
N VAL A 160 -8.78 -19.20 -15.64
CA VAL A 160 -9.16 -20.62 -15.57
C VAL A 160 -8.21 -21.38 -16.49
N LYS A 161 -7.47 -22.34 -15.95
CA LYS A 161 -6.62 -23.23 -16.74
C LYS A 161 -7.54 -24.18 -17.50
N GLU A 162 -7.87 -23.88 -18.75
CA GLU A 162 -8.64 -24.81 -19.57
C GLU A 162 -7.88 -26.13 -19.70
N LYS A 163 -8.58 -27.26 -19.51
CA LYS A 163 -7.99 -28.61 -19.53
C LYS A 163 -7.45 -29.05 -20.90
N GLY A 164 -7.46 -28.20 -21.93
CA GLY A 164 -7.16 -28.57 -23.32
C GLY A 164 -5.77 -28.21 -23.91
N SER A 165 -4.91 -27.43 -23.26
CA SER A 165 -3.75 -26.81 -23.96
C SER A 165 -2.37 -27.48 -23.77
N LYS A 166 -2.29 -28.74 -23.31
CA LYS A 166 -0.97 -29.42 -23.17
C LYS A 166 -0.18 -29.52 -24.49
N LYS A 167 -0.86 -29.49 -25.65
CA LYS A 167 -0.21 -29.50 -26.98
C LYS A 167 0.35 -28.14 -27.40
N ALA A 168 -0.22 -27.03 -26.92
CA ALA A 168 0.23 -25.68 -27.28
C ALA A 168 1.46 -25.24 -26.47
N SER A 169 1.53 -25.61 -25.18
CA SER A 169 2.68 -25.25 -24.33
C SER A 169 3.97 -25.95 -24.76
N LYS A 170 3.93 -27.25 -25.11
CA LYS A 170 5.11 -28.00 -25.59
C LYS A 170 5.74 -27.37 -26.84
N LYS A 171 4.91 -26.91 -27.78
CA LYS A 171 5.36 -26.31 -29.04
C LYS A 171 6.02 -24.94 -28.84
N ILE A 172 5.59 -24.19 -27.83
CA ILE A 172 6.15 -22.88 -27.43
C ILE A 172 7.47 -23.08 -26.66
N ASP A 173 7.55 -24.09 -25.80
CA ASP A 173 8.77 -24.41 -25.05
C ASP A 173 9.90 -24.90 -25.98
N GLU A 174 9.58 -25.73 -26.98
CA GLU A 174 10.54 -26.19 -28.01
C GLU A 174 11.04 -25.06 -28.93
N THR A 175 10.16 -24.13 -29.32
CA THR A 175 10.57 -22.95 -30.11
C THR A 175 11.40 -21.96 -29.30
N ASN A 176 11.09 -21.77 -28.02
CA ASN A 176 11.87 -20.91 -27.12
C ASN A 176 13.27 -21.47 -26.85
N ASP A 177 13.43 -22.79 -26.71
CA ASP A 177 14.74 -23.44 -26.52
C ASP A 177 15.64 -23.31 -27.79
N MET A 178 15.03 -23.41 -28.98
CA MET A 178 15.70 -23.13 -30.26
C MET A 178 16.15 -21.66 -30.38
N TYR A 179 15.32 -20.71 -29.93
CA TYR A 179 15.64 -19.27 -29.95
C TYR A 179 16.73 -18.90 -28.93
N LEU A 180 16.77 -19.54 -27.76
CA LEU A 180 17.81 -19.34 -26.75
C LEU A 180 19.18 -19.88 -27.21
N LYS A 181 19.21 -21.04 -27.87
CA LYS A 181 20.43 -21.60 -28.49
C LYS A 181 20.97 -20.70 -29.59
N LYS A 182 20.11 -20.19 -30.49
CA LYS A 182 20.51 -19.20 -31.52
C LYS A 182 21.04 -17.90 -30.90
N ARG A 183 20.40 -17.41 -29.83
CA ARG A 183 20.80 -16.15 -29.15
C ARG A 183 22.15 -16.27 -28.43
N ASN A 184 22.45 -17.42 -27.82
CA ASN A 184 23.73 -17.65 -27.15
C ASN A 184 24.89 -17.82 -28.15
N GLN A 185 24.62 -18.26 -29.38
CA GLN A 185 25.61 -18.38 -30.44
C GLN A 185 26.11 -17.01 -30.95
N TYR A 186 25.31 -15.94 -30.84
CA TYR A 186 25.71 -14.56 -31.19
C TYR A 186 26.26 -13.73 -30.01
N ASN A 187 26.13 -14.21 -28.77
CA ASN A 187 26.61 -13.52 -27.57
C ASN A 187 28.09 -13.82 -27.24
N TYR A 188 28.82 -14.50 -28.13
CA TYR A 188 30.28 -14.66 -28.07
C TYR A 188 31.05 -13.46 -28.66
N MET A 189 30.38 -12.35 -28.96
CA MET A 189 31.02 -11.04 -29.07
C MET A 189 30.81 -10.29 -27.75
N ALA A 190 31.91 -10.04 -27.05
CA ALA A 190 31.97 -9.55 -25.68
C ALA A 190 31.03 -8.34 -25.41
N ILE A 191 30.20 -8.47 -24.37
CA ILE A 191 29.36 -7.39 -23.85
C ILE A 191 30.26 -6.43 -23.05
N GLY A 192 30.60 -5.29 -23.66
CA GLY A 192 31.22 -4.14 -22.98
C GLY A 192 30.16 -3.12 -22.58
N ALA A 193 30.50 -2.18 -21.68
CA ALA A 193 29.60 -1.12 -21.25
C ALA A 193 29.00 -0.30 -22.41
N HIS A 194 29.69 -0.26 -23.55
CA HIS A 194 29.31 0.43 -24.78
C HIS A 194 28.33 -0.37 -25.68
N THR A 195 28.15 -1.67 -25.45
CA THR A 195 27.26 -2.55 -26.23
C THR A 195 25.99 -2.97 -25.47
N ILE A 196 25.75 -2.42 -24.27
CA ILE A 196 24.54 -2.70 -23.49
C ILE A 196 23.34 -1.98 -24.13
N SER A 197 22.52 -2.74 -24.84
CA SER A 197 21.23 -2.25 -25.35
C SER A 197 20.15 -2.29 -24.27
N LYS A 198 19.18 -1.37 -24.36
CA LYS A 198 18.06 -1.31 -23.40
C LYS A 198 17.16 -2.53 -23.57
N ALA A 199 16.60 -3.05 -22.47
CA ALA A 199 15.68 -4.18 -22.50
C ALA A 199 14.52 -3.97 -23.49
N PHE A 200 14.19 -5.00 -24.25
CA PHE A 200 13.10 -4.97 -25.24
C PHE A 200 11.78 -4.58 -24.56
N GLY A 201 11.11 -3.55 -25.10
CA GLY A 201 9.87 -2.99 -24.54
C GLY A 201 10.05 -1.92 -23.45
N SER A 202 11.28 -1.59 -23.03
CA SER A 202 11.53 -0.52 -22.04
C SER A 202 11.19 0.88 -22.57
N ALA A 203 11.31 1.11 -23.88
CA ALA A 203 10.92 2.36 -24.51
C ALA A 203 9.43 2.35 -24.90
N ARG A 204 8.63 3.21 -24.28
CA ARG A 204 7.24 3.45 -24.70
C ARG A 204 7.21 4.39 -25.91
N GLN A 205 6.43 4.03 -26.93
CA GLN A 205 6.14 4.87 -28.10
C GLN A 205 5.51 6.20 -27.65
N LYS A 206 6.16 7.33 -27.96
CA LYS A 206 5.69 8.67 -27.58
C LYS A 206 4.53 9.08 -28.50
N LYS A 207 3.30 8.99 -28.00
CA LYS A 207 2.11 9.44 -28.75
C LYS A 207 2.07 10.97 -28.86
N ARG A 208 2.28 11.52 -30.06
CA ARG A 208 2.10 12.95 -30.36
C ARG A 208 0.60 13.24 -30.46
N VAL A 209 0.05 13.99 -29.51
CA VAL A 209 -1.37 14.39 -29.52
C VAL A 209 -1.47 15.81 -30.07
N GLY A 210 -2.31 16.01 -31.09
CA GLY A 210 -2.63 17.34 -31.63
C GLY A 210 -3.27 18.26 -30.59
N ARG A 211 -3.16 19.58 -30.77
CA ARG A 211 -3.78 20.58 -29.90
C ARG A 211 -4.98 21.23 -30.60
N GLY A 212 -6.03 21.53 -29.83
CA GLY A 212 -7.19 22.30 -30.31
C GLY A 212 -8.18 21.51 -31.17
N ASN A 213 -9.15 22.22 -31.76
CA ASN A 213 -10.30 21.61 -32.44
C ASN A 213 -9.94 20.76 -33.67
N GLY A 214 -8.81 21.06 -34.34
CA GLY A 214 -8.28 20.24 -35.43
C GLY A 214 -7.80 18.84 -35.00
N SER A 215 -7.77 18.55 -33.70
CA SER A 215 -7.47 17.22 -33.16
C SER A 215 -8.72 16.33 -32.96
N GLN A 216 -9.92 16.82 -33.31
CA GLN A 216 -11.22 16.15 -33.11
C GLN A 216 -11.58 15.84 -31.64
N LYS A 217 -10.74 16.20 -30.67
CA LYS A 217 -10.95 15.95 -29.23
C LYS A 217 -11.61 17.10 -28.47
N GLY A 218 -12.20 18.08 -29.17
CA GLY A 218 -12.85 19.25 -28.57
C GLY A 218 -11.90 20.24 -27.88
N THR A 219 -12.45 21.36 -27.42
CA THR A 219 -11.71 22.51 -26.85
C THR A 219 -11.01 22.21 -25.53
N THR A 220 -11.47 21.19 -24.80
CA THR A 220 -11.06 20.88 -23.42
C THR A 220 -10.44 19.51 -23.20
N ALA A 221 -10.45 18.60 -24.19
CA ALA A 221 -9.97 17.21 -23.98
C ALA A 221 -8.54 16.94 -24.49
N ALA A 222 -7.81 17.97 -24.95
CA ALA A 222 -6.37 17.92 -25.23
C ALA A 222 -5.54 18.64 -24.15
N ARG A 223 -4.22 18.76 -24.33
CA ARG A 223 -3.33 19.54 -23.43
C ARG A 223 -3.69 21.04 -23.49
N GLY A 224 -4.68 21.43 -22.70
CA GLY A 224 -5.06 22.82 -22.46
C GLY A 224 -5.97 23.45 -23.51
N THR A 225 -6.54 24.60 -23.15
CA THR A 225 -7.39 25.43 -23.99
C THR A 225 -6.55 26.36 -24.88
N LYS A 226 -7.08 26.70 -26.07
CA LYS A 226 -6.48 27.69 -26.98
C LYS A 226 -6.86 29.10 -26.49
N GLY A 227 -5.89 29.93 -26.08
CA GLY A 227 -6.12 31.37 -25.83
C GLY A 227 -5.54 31.95 -24.53
N GLN A 228 -5.93 33.20 -24.24
CA GLN A 228 -5.42 34.14 -23.21
C GLN A 228 -5.18 33.56 -21.81
N ARG A 229 -5.87 32.48 -21.41
CA ARG A 229 -5.67 31.81 -20.10
C ARG A 229 -4.45 30.87 -20.05
N ALA A 230 -3.74 30.66 -21.16
CA ALA A 230 -2.52 29.83 -21.18
C ALA A 230 -1.29 30.52 -20.55
N ARG A 231 -1.32 31.85 -20.37
CA ARG A 231 -0.18 32.63 -19.83
C ARG A 231 -0.44 33.37 -18.52
N SER A 232 -1.68 33.46 -18.04
CA SER A 232 -1.95 33.97 -16.69
C SER A 232 -1.89 32.81 -15.69
N GLY A 233 -0.67 32.49 -15.26
CA GLY A 233 -0.43 31.65 -14.09
C GLY A 233 -1.24 32.21 -12.92
N GLY A 234 -2.30 31.51 -12.53
CA GLY A 234 -3.00 31.81 -11.29
C GLY A 234 -1.97 31.79 -10.17
N LYS A 235 -1.76 32.95 -9.51
CA LYS A 235 -0.82 33.09 -8.41
C LYS A 235 -1.09 31.99 -7.38
N SER A 236 -0.22 30.99 -7.31
CA SER A 236 -0.32 29.84 -6.39
C SER A 236 -0.07 30.22 -4.92
N ARG A 237 -0.30 31.49 -4.54
CA ARG A 237 -0.07 31.99 -3.17
C ARG A 237 -0.91 31.22 -2.15
N THR A 238 -2.09 30.71 -2.54
CA THR A 238 -2.94 29.89 -1.68
C THR A 238 -2.41 28.45 -1.51
N ALA A 239 -1.83 27.87 -2.56
CA ALA A 239 -1.21 26.54 -2.48
C ALA A 239 0.08 26.56 -1.63
N VAL A 240 0.89 27.63 -1.74
CA VAL A 240 2.07 27.83 -0.89
C VAL A 240 1.68 28.07 0.58
N ARG A 241 0.61 28.83 0.85
CA ARG A 241 0.08 29.00 2.22
C ARG A 241 -0.46 27.69 2.82
N GLY A 242 -1.20 26.90 2.03
CA GLY A 242 -1.69 25.58 2.45
C GLY A 242 -0.58 24.56 2.67
N MET A 243 0.46 24.57 1.83
CA MET A 243 1.66 23.75 2.04
C MET A 243 2.45 24.20 3.27
N LYS A 244 2.61 25.51 3.51
CA LYS A 244 3.29 26.04 4.70
C LYS A 244 2.59 25.59 5.99
N GLN A 245 1.26 25.67 6.05
CA GLN A 245 0.51 25.18 7.21
C GLN A 245 0.57 23.65 7.36
N SER A 246 0.62 22.91 6.25
CA SER A 246 0.78 21.45 6.29
C SER A 246 2.17 21.05 6.78
N LEU A 247 3.23 21.71 6.28
CA LEU A 247 4.62 21.53 6.69
C LEU A 247 4.85 21.90 8.17
N LEU A 248 4.20 22.95 8.67
CA LEU A 248 4.29 23.35 10.08
C LEU A 248 3.56 22.39 11.03
N LYS A 249 2.55 21.66 10.54
CA LYS A 249 1.80 20.65 11.31
C LYS A 249 2.45 19.27 11.34
N VAL A 250 3.38 18.98 10.42
CA VAL A 250 4.16 17.73 10.51
C VAL A 250 5.07 17.86 11.73
N PRO A 251 5.00 16.93 12.71
CA PRO A 251 5.91 16.94 13.85
C PRO A 251 7.34 16.82 13.29
N LYS A 252 8.09 17.93 13.37
CA LYS A 252 9.46 17.96 12.88
C LYS A 252 10.26 16.93 13.67
N LEU A 253 10.86 15.97 12.97
CA LEU A 253 11.84 15.07 13.58
C LEU A 253 12.92 15.94 14.22
N ARG A 254 13.13 15.76 15.54
CA ARG A 254 14.06 16.59 16.31
C ARG A 254 15.49 16.37 15.81
N GLY A 255 15.93 17.24 14.90
CA GLY A 255 17.31 17.33 14.42
C GLY A 255 17.84 16.07 13.72
N PHE A 256 19.02 16.20 13.13
CA PHE A 256 19.79 15.05 12.68
C PHE A 256 20.38 14.36 13.92
N THR A 257 20.07 13.07 14.10
CA THR A 257 20.81 12.24 15.06
C THR A 257 22.06 11.74 14.35
N SER A 258 23.23 11.99 14.92
CA SER A 258 24.49 11.55 14.33
C SER A 258 24.50 10.03 14.14
N MET A 259 24.89 9.57 12.95
CA MET A 259 25.11 8.14 12.69
C MET A 259 26.35 7.60 13.41
N HIS A 260 27.24 8.48 13.86
CA HIS A 260 28.42 8.07 14.61
C HIS A 260 28.03 7.71 16.06
N PRO A 261 28.47 6.54 16.57
CA PRO A 261 28.17 6.13 17.93
C PRO A 261 28.75 7.14 18.92
N LYS A 262 27.94 7.55 19.91
CA LYS A 262 28.39 8.45 20.97
C LYS A 262 29.39 7.73 21.88
N ALA A 263 30.45 8.44 22.26
CA ALA A 263 31.45 7.87 23.14
C ALA A 263 30.87 7.56 24.52
N GLN A 264 31.21 6.40 25.07
CA GLN A 264 30.82 5.99 26.42
C GLN A 264 31.76 6.67 27.42
N ALA A 265 31.19 7.47 28.33
CA ALA A 265 31.96 8.22 29.31
C ALA A 265 32.31 7.32 30.51
N VAL A 266 33.60 7.24 30.87
CA VAL A 266 34.09 6.56 32.06
C VAL A 266 34.80 7.58 32.95
N SER A 267 34.44 7.63 34.23
CA SER A 267 35.03 8.59 35.18
C SER A 267 36.26 8.02 35.89
N LEU A 268 37.19 8.89 36.30
CA LEU A 268 38.38 8.52 37.08
C LEU A 268 38.05 7.77 38.38
N ARG A 269 36.97 8.14 39.07
CA ARG A 269 36.44 7.41 40.24
C ARG A 269 36.11 5.96 39.93
N THR A 270 35.55 5.71 38.75
CA THR A 270 35.17 4.36 38.31
C THR A 270 36.40 3.54 37.99
N LEU A 271 37.41 4.15 37.35
CA LEU A 271 38.70 3.52 37.08
C LEU A 271 39.42 3.16 38.38
N ASN A 272 39.42 4.04 39.38
CA ASN A 272 40.08 3.78 40.66
C ASN A 272 39.50 2.56 41.40
N ARG A 273 38.20 2.29 41.23
CA ARG A 273 37.53 1.12 41.81
C ARG A 273 37.87 -0.18 41.08
N VAL A 274 38.05 -0.12 39.77
CA VAL A 274 38.06 -1.31 38.90
C VAL A 274 39.46 -1.73 38.47
N ALA A 275 40.39 -0.78 38.35
CA ALA A 275 41.78 -1.06 38.02
C ALA A 275 42.59 -1.40 39.27
N GLU A 276 43.50 -2.36 39.11
CA GLU A 276 44.61 -2.63 40.03
C GLU A 276 45.83 -1.81 39.58
N GLU A 277 46.86 -1.71 40.42
CA GLU A 277 48.05 -0.90 40.11
C GLU A 277 48.83 -1.48 38.91
N HIS A 278 49.31 -0.60 38.04
CA HIS A 278 50.09 -0.93 36.82
C HIS A 278 49.35 -1.76 35.75
N VAL A 279 48.02 -1.89 35.84
CA VAL A 279 47.25 -2.65 34.85
C VAL A 279 47.03 -1.85 33.57
N LEU A 280 47.05 -2.57 32.44
CA LEU A 280 46.73 -2.07 31.12
C LEU A 280 45.21 -2.05 30.90
N VAL A 281 44.65 -0.85 30.82
CA VAL A 281 43.22 -0.64 30.67
C VAL A 281 42.88 -0.44 29.18
N THR A 282 42.31 -1.50 28.60
CA THR A 282 41.74 -1.52 27.25
C THR A 282 40.21 -1.50 27.25
N PRO A 283 39.55 -1.17 26.14
CA PRO A 283 38.10 -1.32 25.99
C PRO A 283 37.59 -2.73 26.27
N SER A 284 38.40 -3.77 26.01
CA SER A 284 38.07 -5.16 26.32
C SER A 284 38.06 -5.41 27.84
N PHE A 285 39.09 -4.92 28.55
CA PHE A 285 39.18 -4.98 30.01
C PHE A 285 38.01 -4.25 30.70
N LEU A 286 37.62 -3.07 30.18
CA LEU A 286 36.49 -2.32 30.74
C LEU A 286 35.14 -3.02 30.51
N LYS A 287 35.00 -3.81 29.44
CA LYS A 287 33.81 -4.65 29.23
C LYS A 287 33.79 -5.86 30.16
N SER A 288 34.91 -6.55 30.39
CA SER A 288 34.94 -7.70 31.30
C SER A 288 34.57 -7.31 32.74
N LYS A 289 34.97 -6.12 33.17
CA LYS A 289 34.58 -5.52 34.45
C LYS A 289 33.22 -4.83 34.45
N SER A 290 32.43 -4.97 33.37
CA SER A 290 31.07 -4.43 33.21
C SER A 290 30.95 -2.89 33.36
N VAL A 291 32.03 -2.14 33.10
CA VAL A 291 32.03 -0.67 33.13
C VAL A 291 31.42 -0.08 31.85
N ILE A 292 31.55 -0.81 30.74
CA ILE A 292 31.16 -0.41 29.38
C ILE A 292 30.18 -1.43 28.81
N LYS A 293 29.17 -0.97 28.08
CA LYS A 293 28.14 -1.85 27.48
C LYS A 293 28.63 -2.51 26.20
N ASN A 294 29.24 -1.72 25.31
CA ASN A 294 29.65 -2.16 23.97
C ASN A 294 31.09 -1.72 23.66
N ILE A 295 31.91 -2.66 23.15
CA ILE A 295 33.29 -2.36 22.68
C ILE A 295 33.27 -1.50 21.41
N SER A 296 32.25 -1.69 20.56
CA SER A 296 32.14 -1.00 19.27
C SER A 296 31.94 0.51 19.36
N HIS A 297 31.64 1.06 20.55
CA HIS A 297 31.52 2.50 20.74
C HIS A 297 32.83 3.04 21.34
N PRO A 298 33.29 4.24 20.93
CA PRO A 298 34.51 4.80 21.47
C PRO A 298 34.39 5.05 22.98
N VAL A 299 35.48 4.86 23.71
CA VAL A 299 35.52 5.08 25.17
C VAL A 299 36.15 6.44 25.44
N LYS A 300 35.45 7.29 26.20
CA LYS A 300 35.96 8.60 26.60
C LYS A 300 36.14 8.67 28.11
N ILE A 301 37.35 8.90 28.58
CA ILE A 301 37.66 9.08 30.00
C ILE A 301 37.50 10.55 30.37
N VAL A 302 36.72 10.80 31.41
CA VAL A 302 36.32 12.14 31.86
C VAL A 302 36.79 12.36 33.29
N ALA A 303 37.21 13.59 33.59
CA ALA A 303 37.57 14.00 34.94
C ALA A 303 36.32 13.94 35.84
N GLY A 304 36.30 12.97 36.76
CA GLY A 304 35.19 12.74 37.67
C GLY A 304 35.67 11.93 38.86
N GLY A 305 36.06 12.62 39.93
CA GLY A 305 36.70 12.07 41.13
C GLY A 305 38.22 11.97 41.03
N THR A 306 38.85 11.49 42.10
CA THR A 306 40.31 11.35 42.24
C THR A 306 40.77 9.97 41.80
N LEU A 307 41.96 9.92 41.18
CA LEU A 307 42.66 8.69 40.82
C LEU A 307 43.93 8.60 41.67
N THR A 308 44.08 7.55 42.46
CA THR A 308 45.27 7.32 43.30
C THR A 308 46.17 6.21 42.75
N LYS A 309 45.62 5.33 41.91
CA LYS A 309 46.33 4.19 41.34
C LYS A 309 46.99 4.55 40.01
N ASN A 310 48.18 3.99 39.79
CA ASN A 310 48.88 4.10 38.51
C ASN A 310 48.22 3.18 37.47
N VAL A 311 47.78 3.74 36.34
CA VAL A 311 47.06 3.04 35.27
C VAL A 311 47.62 3.42 33.91
N THR A 312 47.81 2.42 33.03
CA THR A 312 48.17 2.65 31.62
C THR A 312 46.95 2.46 30.73
N LEU A 313 46.56 3.51 29.99
CA LEU A 313 45.41 3.49 29.09
C LEU A 313 45.85 3.17 27.66
N GLN A 314 45.16 2.23 27.00
CA GLN A 314 45.40 1.93 25.58
C GLN A 314 44.08 1.93 24.79
N GLY A 315 44.05 2.65 23.66
CA GLY A 315 42.88 2.70 22.77
C GLY A 315 41.65 3.42 23.36
N CYS A 316 41.87 4.29 24.36
CA CYS A 316 40.83 5.11 25.00
C CYS A 316 41.12 6.60 24.79
N VAL A 317 40.08 7.40 24.53
CA VAL A 317 40.22 8.85 24.38
C VAL A 317 40.05 9.49 25.77
N ALA A 318 40.92 10.41 26.18
CA ALA A 318 40.79 11.11 27.46
C ALA A 318 40.62 12.62 27.27
N THR A 319 39.89 13.28 28.17
CA THR A 319 39.84 14.75 28.23
C THR A 319 41.12 15.32 28.81
N LYS A 320 41.52 16.55 28.44
CA LYS A 320 42.72 17.23 28.96
C LYS A 320 42.83 17.25 30.49
N ALA A 321 41.71 17.43 31.19
CA ALA A 321 41.68 17.39 32.66
C ALA A 321 41.90 15.98 33.23
N ALA A 322 41.49 14.94 32.48
CA ALA A 322 41.68 13.56 32.89
C ALA A 322 43.11 13.09 32.63
N THR A 323 43.72 13.50 31.50
CA THR A 323 45.12 13.19 31.20
C THR A 323 46.05 13.76 32.27
N ALA A 324 45.85 15.02 32.67
CA ALA A 324 46.64 15.64 33.74
C ALA A 324 46.51 14.89 35.08
N ALA A 325 45.30 14.48 35.45
CA ALA A 325 45.08 13.71 36.69
C ALA A 325 45.68 12.29 36.64
N ILE A 326 45.74 11.67 35.46
CA ILE A 326 46.35 10.36 35.26
C ILE A 326 47.87 10.44 35.28
N GLU A 327 48.45 11.46 34.65
CA GLU A 327 49.88 11.75 34.68
C GLU A 327 50.36 12.09 36.11
N GLN A 328 49.57 12.85 36.87
CA GLN A 328 49.82 13.12 38.29
C GLN A 328 49.79 11.86 39.16
N ALA A 329 48.99 10.86 38.79
CA ALA A 329 48.95 9.55 39.45
C ALA A 329 50.03 8.57 38.92
N GLY A 330 50.95 9.03 38.06
CA GLY A 330 52.05 8.25 37.49
C GLY A 330 51.65 7.35 36.30
N GLY A 331 50.44 7.49 35.78
CA GLY A 331 49.91 6.72 34.65
C GLY A 331 50.33 7.25 33.28
N SER A 332 50.16 6.43 32.24
CA SER A 332 50.50 6.80 30.86
C SER A 332 49.35 6.53 29.88
N LEU A 333 49.25 7.34 28.82
CA LEU A 333 48.29 7.17 27.74
C LEU A 333 48.98 6.74 26.44
N ARG A 334 48.53 5.63 25.87
CA ARG A 334 48.92 5.14 24.54
C ARG A 334 47.71 5.18 23.63
N PHE A 335 47.73 6.07 22.63
CA PHE A 335 46.64 6.21 21.66
C PHE A 335 46.64 5.06 20.66
#